data_AF-A0A357BQV1-F1
#
_entry.id   AF-A0A357BQV1-F1
#
_cell.length_a   1.000
_cell.length_b   1.000
_cell.length_c   1.000
_cell.angle_alpha   90.00
_cell.angle_beta   90.00
_cell.angle_gamma   90.00
#
_symmetry.space_group_name_H-M   'P 1'
#
loop_
_entity.id
_entity.type
_entity.pdbx_description
1 polymer ?
#
loop_
_entity_poly.entity_id
_entity_poly.type
_entity_poly.pdbx_seq_one_letter_code
_entity_poly.pdbx_strand_id
1 'polypeptide(L)'
;MKKIEEKKIFELVYGENGDWQVVSTEAPDFICYRGGKALLGVEVTELHRDESHARLKKIDGYALHLLNGGNYLHKDDKKRIRLEKARYQSKDGSVVRKLDVIFDEGISYKEAVDYLMETISKKAKKAHIYLKMCQHVDLIINDASGIFSFEDYKIIFYVLSTYIDKQRVFGSLFREIYLVTTKKDKMFVKIPIKINLFAQDAFIFEKLIKEDNPSARQEKNEVFLLLFYCLRESGYGNLEVVSKDGSLGIIVGSHIYAYTRAGKRLSDFSTEASWLERTETIHECLKNIKDEIVKKGQAYFSKRKTISCYLEMYFPCDEKKVNAAI
;
A
#
# COMPACT_ATOMS: atom_id res chain seq x y z
N MET A 1 -11.77 17.13 -0.24
CA MET A 1 -12.14 16.35 -1.42
C MET A 1 -13.66 16.31 -1.46
N LYS A 2 -14.29 16.34 -2.63
CA LYS A 2 -15.76 16.23 -2.71
C LYS A 2 -16.16 14.76 -2.57
N LYS A 3 -17.31 14.44 -1.95
CA LYS A 3 -17.77 13.05 -1.79
C LYS A 3 -17.85 12.25 -3.10
N ILE A 4 -18.15 12.92 -4.22
CA ILE A 4 -18.16 12.30 -5.56
C ILE A 4 -16.75 11.82 -5.96
N GLU A 5 -15.70 12.58 -5.64
CA GLU A 5 -14.30 12.22 -5.92
C GLU A 5 -13.85 11.05 -5.04
N GLU A 6 -14.22 11.07 -3.75
CA GLU A 6 -13.93 9.98 -2.82
C GLU A 6 -14.60 8.68 -3.28
N LYS A 7 -15.84 8.76 -3.76
CA LYS A 7 -16.59 7.60 -4.26
C LYS A 7 -15.92 6.99 -5.50
N LYS A 8 -15.43 7.83 -6.42
CA LYS A 8 -14.67 7.36 -7.58
C LYS A 8 -13.42 6.59 -7.15
N ILE A 9 -12.67 7.09 -6.16
CA ILE A 9 -11.48 6.42 -5.63
C ILE A 9 -11.84 5.10 -4.92
N PHE A 10 -12.94 5.08 -4.17
CA PHE A 10 -13.47 3.85 -3.57
C PHE A 10 -13.75 2.78 -4.65
N GLU A 11 -14.40 3.17 -5.74
CA GLU A 11 -14.74 2.28 -6.86
C GLU A 11 -13.51 1.77 -7.61
N LEU A 12 -12.38 2.48 -7.61
CA LEU A 12 -11.11 1.96 -8.14
C LEU A 12 -10.60 0.74 -7.36
N VAL A 13 -10.90 0.65 -6.07
CA VAL A 13 -10.47 -0.47 -5.23
C VAL A 13 -11.50 -1.59 -5.21
N TYR A 14 -12.78 -1.27 -5.02
CA TYR A 14 -13.82 -2.28 -4.79
C TYR A 14 -14.71 -2.57 -6.00
N GLY A 15 -14.56 -1.81 -7.09
CA GLY A 15 -15.41 -1.93 -8.28
C GLY A 15 -16.84 -1.41 -8.05
N GLU A 16 -17.76 -1.80 -8.92
CA GLU A 16 -19.19 -1.56 -8.69
C GLU A 16 -19.67 -2.50 -7.58
N ASN A 17 -20.29 -1.89 -6.57
CA ASN A 17 -20.92 -2.52 -5.43
C ASN A 17 -21.56 -3.87 -5.83
N GLY A 18 -20.90 -4.99 -5.51
CA GLY A 18 -21.49 -6.31 -5.61
C GLY A 18 -22.65 -6.44 -4.61
N ASP A 19 -22.63 -7.45 -3.74
CA ASP A 19 -23.68 -7.60 -2.71
C ASP A 19 -23.55 -6.61 -1.52
N TRP A 20 -22.86 -5.48 -1.72
CA TRP A 20 -22.64 -4.48 -0.69
C TRP A 20 -23.63 -3.32 -0.84
N GLN A 21 -24.27 -2.96 0.27
CA GLN A 21 -24.89 -1.65 0.39
C GLN A 21 -23.86 -0.67 0.94
N VAL A 22 -23.43 0.29 0.12
CA VAL A 22 -22.42 1.30 0.49
C VAL A 22 -23.11 2.61 0.86
N VAL A 23 -22.83 3.11 2.06
CA VAL A 23 -23.38 4.37 2.60
C VAL A 23 -22.24 5.35 2.82
N SER A 24 -22.35 6.56 2.29
CA SER A 24 -21.39 7.64 2.57
C SER A 24 -21.59 8.21 3.97
N THR A 25 -20.49 8.40 4.67
CA THR A 25 -20.45 8.94 6.05
C THR A 25 -19.29 9.92 6.20
N GLU A 26 -19.20 10.59 7.37
CA GLU A 26 -18.13 11.55 7.66
C GLU A 26 -16.87 10.91 8.28
N ALA A 27 -17.02 9.74 8.92
CA ALA A 27 -15.94 9.07 9.63
C ALA A 27 -16.30 7.60 9.93
N PRO A 28 -15.91 6.61 9.10
CA PRO A 28 -15.08 6.70 7.89
C PRO A 28 -15.85 7.33 6.71
N ASP A 29 -15.22 7.52 5.54
CA ASP A 29 -15.88 8.11 4.37
C ASP A 29 -17.01 7.25 3.80
N PHE A 30 -16.88 5.92 3.92
CA PHE A 30 -17.89 4.94 3.50
C PHE A 30 -18.04 3.82 4.52
N ILE A 31 -19.27 3.34 4.70
CA ILE A 31 -19.58 2.10 5.42
C ILE A 31 -20.26 1.14 4.46
N CYS A 32 -19.72 -0.06 4.40
CA CYS A 32 -20.21 -1.14 3.56
C CYS A 32 -20.98 -2.14 4.44
N TYR A 33 -22.24 -2.38 4.06
CA TYR A 33 -23.15 -3.32 4.71
C TYR A 33 -23.36 -4.56 3.86
N ARG A 34 -23.46 -5.72 4.51
CA ARG A 34 -23.90 -6.97 3.90
C ARG A 34 -24.80 -7.72 4.86
N GLY A 35 -25.97 -8.18 4.39
CA GLY A 35 -26.97 -8.82 5.24
C GLY A 35 -27.38 -7.96 6.44
N GLY A 36 -27.46 -6.64 6.25
CA GLY A 36 -27.81 -5.67 7.30
C GLY A 36 -26.73 -5.37 8.35
N LYS A 37 -25.55 -5.99 8.27
CA LYS A 37 -24.43 -5.76 9.20
C LYS A 37 -23.38 -4.83 8.58
N ALA A 38 -22.92 -3.83 9.34
CA ALA A 38 -21.80 -2.96 8.97
C ALA A 38 -20.47 -3.72 9.13
N LEU A 39 -19.93 -4.23 8.03
CA LEU A 39 -18.73 -5.08 8.10
C LEU A 39 -17.44 -4.28 7.87
N LEU A 40 -17.45 -3.35 6.91
CA LEU A 40 -16.24 -2.66 6.46
C LEU A 40 -16.45 -1.15 6.38
N GLY A 41 -15.64 -0.40 7.10
CA GLY A 41 -15.42 1.02 6.89
C GLY A 41 -14.32 1.25 5.86
N VAL A 42 -14.44 2.28 5.03
CA VAL A 42 -13.39 2.68 4.09
C VAL A 42 -13.12 4.17 4.24
N GLU A 43 -11.89 4.49 4.63
CA GLU A 43 -11.37 5.86 4.64
C GLU A 43 -10.64 6.12 3.33
N VAL A 44 -10.93 7.25 2.69
CA VAL A 44 -10.29 7.68 1.45
C VAL A 44 -9.48 8.94 1.70
N THR A 45 -8.27 8.99 1.16
CA THR A 45 -7.42 10.17 1.25
C THR A 45 -6.56 10.33 0.01
N GLU A 46 -6.11 11.54 -0.23
CA GLU A 46 -5.11 11.80 -1.25
C GLU A 46 -3.73 11.93 -0.62
N LEU A 47 -2.73 11.45 -1.34
CA LEU A 47 -1.33 11.73 -1.12
C LEU A 47 -0.92 12.87 -2.04
N HIS A 48 -0.53 13.99 -1.44
CA HIS A 48 0.07 15.11 -2.13
C HIS A 48 1.53 15.22 -1.73
N ARG A 49 2.38 15.52 -2.69
CA ARG A 49 3.79 15.80 -2.48
C ARG A 49 3.97 16.94 -1.48
N ASP A 50 3.27 18.03 -1.73
CA ASP A 50 3.15 19.16 -0.82
C ASP A 50 1.96 20.02 -1.21
N GLU A 51 1.63 20.97 -0.35
CA GLU A 51 0.50 21.86 -0.57
C GLU A 51 0.70 22.79 -1.77
N SER A 52 1.95 23.13 -2.14
CA SER A 52 2.24 24.02 -3.27
C SER A 52 1.95 23.31 -4.58
N HIS A 53 2.40 22.05 -4.69
CA HIS A 53 2.06 21.17 -5.81
C HIS A 53 0.54 20.91 -5.88
N ALA A 54 -0.11 20.69 -4.73
CA ALA A 54 -1.57 20.54 -4.69
C ALA A 54 -2.28 21.80 -5.21
N ARG A 55 -1.83 23.00 -4.81
CA ARG A 55 -2.37 24.28 -5.30
C ARG A 55 -2.13 24.46 -6.81
N LEU A 56 -0.92 24.20 -7.30
CA LEU A 56 -0.59 24.28 -8.74
C LEU A 56 -1.51 23.40 -9.60
N LYS A 57 -1.86 22.21 -9.12
CA LYS A 57 -2.69 21.25 -9.86
C LYS A 57 -4.19 21.51 -9.70
N LYS A 58 -4.65 21.96 -8.53
CA LYS A 58 -6.08 22.05 -8.21
C LYS A 58 -6.69 23.43 -8.32
N ILE A 59 -5.90 24.50 -8.30
CA ILE A 59 -6.42 25.86 -8.46
C ILE A 59 -6.37 26.19 -9.95
N ASP A 60 -7.54 26.21 -10.58
CA ASP A 60 -7.69 26.49 -12.00
C ASP A 60 -7.01 27.82 -12.37
N GLY A 61 -6.16 27.76 -13.39
CA GLY A 61 -5.42 28.92 -13.89
C GLY A 61 -4.26 29.39 -13.02
N TYR A 62 -3.97 28.77 -11.86
CA TYR A 62 -2.88 29.24 -10.99
C TYR A 62 -1.51 29.11 -11.66
N ALA A 63 -1.23 27.98 -12.32
CA ALA A 63 0.00 27.82 -13.08
C ALA A 63 0.16 28.90 -14.17
N LEU A 64 -0.92 29.17 -14.92
CA LEU A 64 -0.93 30.21 -15.96
C LEU A 64 -0.78 31.62 -15.36
N HIS A 65 -1.39 31.88 -14.20
CA HIS A 65 -1.23 33.12 -13.46
C HIS A 65 0.24 33.38 -13.12
N LEU A 66 0.94 32.38 -12.57
CA LEU A 66 2.36 32.49 -12.26
C LEU A 66 3.21 32.71 -13.52
N LEU A 67 2.94 31.96 -14.59
CA LEU A 67 3.66 32.10 -15.87
C LEU A 67 3.45 33.48 -16.52
N ASN A 68 2.30 34.12 -16.27
CA ASN A 68 2.00 35.48 -16.74
C ASN A 68 2.55 36.58 -15.82
N GLY A 69 3.45 36.26 -14.89
CA GLY A 69 4.04 37.22 -13.95
C GLY A 69 3.15 37.56 -12.74
N GLY A 70 2.14 36.73 -12.47
CA GLY A 70 1.28 36.84 -11.31
C GLY A 70 2.00 36.56 -9.98
N ASN A 71 1.31 36.86 -8.88
CA ASN A 71 1.86 36.67 -7.54
C ASN A 71 1.62 35.24 -7.04
N TYR A 72 2.50 34.77 -6.15
CA TYR A 72 2.28 33.54 -5.39
C TYR A 72 1.08 33.69 -4.46
N LEU A 73 0.19 32.69 -4.44
CA LEU A 73 -0.96 32.65 -3.55
C LEU A 73 -0.57 32.39 -2.10
N HIS A 74 0.53 31.65 -1.87
CA HIS A 74 1.02 31.34 -0.52
C HIS A 74 2.53 31.59 -0.37
N LYS A 75 2.96 31.92 0.85
CA LYS A 75 4.39 32.16 1.15
C LYS A 75 5.30 30.95 0.88
N ASP A 76 4.75 29.74 1.02
CA ASP A 76 5.50 28.51 0.79
C ASP A 76 5.66 28.21 -0.69
N ASP A 77 4.74 28.68 -1.53
CA ASP A 77 4.82 28.56 -2.99
C ASP A 77 6.07 29.27 -3.50
N LYS A 78 6.36 30.47 -2.99
CA LYS A 78 7.56 31.25 -3.35
C LYS A 78 8.88 30.52 -3.06
N LYS A 79 8.89 29.62 -2.07
CA LYS A 79 10.08 28.86 -1.70
C LYS A 79 10.29 27.62 -2.57
N ARG A 80 9.19 27.01 -3.04
CA ARG A 80 9.21 25.70 -3.72
C ARG A 80 9.07 25.82 -5.24
N ILE A 81 8.28 26.76 -5.72
CA ILE A 81 8.00 26.96 -7.13
C ILE A 81 9.01 27.95 -7.68
N ARG A 82 9.86 27.51 -8.60
CA ARG A 82 10.81 28.37 -9.30
C ARG A 82 10.31 28.67 -10.70
N LEU A 83 10.20 29.96 -11.03
CA LEU A 83 9.96 30.41 -12.39
C LEU A 83 11.29 30.66 -13.08
N GLU A 84 11.54 29.91 -14.15
CA GLU A 84 12.79 30.00 -14.92
C GLU A 84 12.52 30.19 -16.41
N LYS A 85 13.53 30.62 -17.16
CA LYS A 85 13.46 30.74 -18.62
C LYS A 85 14.11 29.54 -19.28
N ALA A 86 13.30 28.66 -19.88
CA ALA A 86 13.80 27.55 -20.69
C ALA A 86 13.93 27.95 -22.17
N ARG A 87 14.84 27.28 -22.89
CA ARG A 87 14.90 27.35 -24.35
C ARG A 87 14.25 26.10 -24.92
N TYR A 88 13.18 26.28 -25.68
CA TYR A 88 12.60 25.22 -26.49
C TYR A 88 13.31 25.19 -27.84
N GLN A 89 13.85 24.03 -28.20
CA GLN A 89 14.42 23.75 -29.51
C GLN A 89 13.64 22.63 -30.18
N SER A 90 13.16 22.85 -31.41
CA SER A 90 12.51 21.81 -32.21
C SER A 90 13.50 20.69 -32.57
N LYS A 91 12.99 19.48 -32.87
CA LYS A 91 13.82 18.30 -33.19
C LYS A 91 14.76 18.50 -34.38
N ASP A 92 14.37 19.34 -35.33
CA ASP A 92 15.14 19.73 -36.53
C ASP A 92 16.06 20.94 -36.28
N GLY A 93 16.06 21.50 -35.08
CA GLY A 93 16.90 22.62 -34.67
C GLY A 93 16.44 24.01 -35.13
N SER A 94 15.34 24.11 -35.87
CA SER A 94 14.93 25.34 -36.58
C SER A 94 14.25 26.40 -35.70
N VAL A 95 13.59 26.01 -34.61
CA VAL A 95 12.85 26.93 -33.74
C VAL A 95 13.50 26.98 -32.36
N VAL A 96 14.09 28.13 -32.01
CA VAL A 96 14.57 28.43 -30.65
C VAL A 96 13.69 29.50 -30.03
N ARG A 97 12.87 29.14 -29.03
CA ARG A 97 12.03 30.10 -28.27
C ARG A 97 12.41 30.09 -26.80
N LYS A 98 12.41 31.27 -26.16
CA LYS A 98 12.48 31.38 -24.69
C LYS A 98 11.07 31.30 -24.13
N LEU A 99 10.86 30.42 -23.17
CA LEU A 99 9.58 30.20 -22.51
C LEU A 99 9.80 30.35 -21.01
N ASP A 100 8.90 31.04 -20.32
CA ASP A 100 8.82 30.95 -18.87
C ASP A 100 8.27 29.56 -18.52
N VAL A 101 8.91 28.89 -17.58
CA VAL A 101 8.57 27.54 -17.12
C VAL A 101 8.52 27.51 -15.60
N ILE A 102 7.65 26.66 -15.08
CA ILE A 102 7.67 26.28 -13.67
C ILE A 102 8.62 25.10 -13.53
N PHE A 103 9.74 25.32 -12.85
CA PHE A 103 10.66 24.26 -12.48
C PHE A 103 10.21 23.65 -11.15
N ASP A 104 9.92 22.35 -11.19
CA ASP A 104 9.60 21.54 -10.01
C ASP A 104 10.74 20.54 -9.80
N GLU A 105 11.59 20.76 -8.79
CA GLU A 105 12.64 19.80 -8.40
C GLU A 105 11.93 18.50 -7.99
N GLY A 106 12.22 17.33 -8.57
CA GLY A 106 11.57 16.07 -8.12
C GLY A 106 11.82 15.77 -6.63
N ILE A 107 11.01 14.90 -6.01
CA ILE A 107 11.33 14.38 -4.67
C ILE A 107 12.08 13.06 -4.75
N SER A 108 12.89 12.79 -3.72
CA SER A 108 13.51 11.48 -3.56
C SER A 108 12.49 10.41 -3.17
N TYR A 109 12.83 9.15 -3.45
CA TYR A 109 12.00 8.00 -3.04
C TYR A 109 11.84 7.88 -1.52
N LYS A 110 12.84 8.29 -0.75
CA LYS A 110 12.72 8.33 0.71
C LYS A 110 11.67 9.35 1.14
N GLU A 111 11.71 10.56 0.58
CA GLU A 111 10.71 11.61 0.88
C GLU A 111 9.30 11.18 0.46
N ALA A 112 9.16 10.52 -0.71
CA ALA A 112 7.89 9.94 -1.16
C ALA A 112 7.29 9.00 -0.11
N VAL A 113 8.10 8.09 0.43
CA VAL A 113 7.68 7.15 1.47
C VAL A 113 7.44 7.85 2.81
N ASP A 114 8.22 8.87 3.16
CA ASP A 114 7.98 9.69 4.35
C ASP A 114 6.58 10.35 4.29
N TYR A 115 6.18 10.91 3.15
CA TYR A 115 4.83 11.47 2.95
C TYR A 115 3.74 10.40 3.05
N LEU A 116 3.95 9.22 2.47
CA LEU A 116 3.03 8.09 2.58
C LEU A 116 2.85 7.66 4.05
N MET A 117 3.94 7.53 4.80
CA MET A 117 3.92 7.13 6.21
C MET A 117 3.26 8.19 7.11
N GLU A 118 3.49 9.47 6.84
CA GLU A 118 2.82 10.56 7.54
C GLU A 118 1.30 10.50 7.29
N THR A 119 0.89 10.27 6.04
CA THR A 119 -0.52 10.14 5.64
C THR A 119 -1.21 8.97 6.36
N ILE A 120 -0.60 7.77 6.31
CA ILE A 120 -1.08 6.59 7.03
C ILE A 120 -1.28 6.91 8.51
N SER A 121 -0.33 7.63 9.11
CA SER A 121 -0.32 7.86 10.56
C SER A 121 -1.28 8.91 11.03
N LYS A 122 -1.47 9.98 10.24
CA LYS A 122 -2.53 10.96 10.46
C LYS A 122 -3.89 10.28 10.47
N LYS A 123 -4.14 9.34 9.56
CA LYS A 123 -5.40 8.60 9.47
C LYS A 123 -5.52 7.51 10.54
N ALA A 124 -4.45 6.80 10.87
CA ALA A 124 -4.45 5.77 11.91
C ALA A 124 -4.86 6.31 13.29
N LYS A 125 -4.55 7.58 13.59
CA LYS A 125 -5.02 8.25 14.83
C LYS A 125 -6.54 8.27 14.95
N LYS A 126 -7.29 8.24 13.84
CA LYS A 126 -8.76 8.26 13.80
C LYS A 126 -9.38 6.87 13.67
N ALA A 127 -8.60 5.83 13.39
CA ALA A 127 -9.09 4.49 13.09
C ALA A 127 -9.94 3.87 14.23
N HIS A 128 -9.62 4.18 15.48
CA HIS A 128 -10.41 3.73 16.64
C HIS A 128 -11.84 4.31 16.67
N ILE A 129 -12.07 5.47 16.06
CA ILE A 129 -13.41 6.06 15.92
C ILE A 129 -14.19 5.26 14.88
N TYR A 130 -13.55 4.97 13.75
CA TYR A 130 -14.16 4.24 12.63
C TYR A 130 -14.59 2.82 13.05
N LEU A 131 -13.75 2.14 13.84
CA LEU A 131 -14.03 0.79 14.36
C LEU A 131 -15.20 0.71 15.35
N LYS A 132 -15.75 1.84 15.82
CA LYS A 132 -17.01 1.82 16.59
C LYS A 132 -18.23 1.58 15.71
N MET A 133 -18.12 1.80 14.40
CA MET A 133 -19.23 1.76 13.45
C MET A 133 -19.21 0.50 12.57
N CYS A 134 -18.08 -0.19 12.48
CA CYS A 134 -17.87 -1.34 11.60
C CYS A 134 -16.80 -2.26 12.17
N GLN A 135 -16.76 -3.52 11.72
CA GLN A 135 -15.84 -4.53 12.26
C GLN A 135 -14.39 -4.31 11.81
N HIS A 136 -14.21 -3.88 10.57
CA HIS A 136 -12.92 -3.65 9.96
C HIS A 136 -12.90 -2.30 9.26
N VAL A 137 -11.71 -1.73 9.08
CA VAL A 137 -11.55 -0.48 8.34
C VAL A 137 -10.37 -0.61 7.39
N ASP A 138 -10.56 -0.29 6.11
CA ASP A 138 -9.47 -0.16 5.15
C ASP A 138 -9.16 1.32 4.88
N LEU A 139 -7.91 1.59 4.50
CA LEU A 139 -7.47 2.91 4.07
C LEU A 139 -7.13 2.87 2.57
N ILE A 140 -7.73 3.76 1.78
CA ILE A 140 -7.35 3.99 0.39
C ILE A 140 -6.60 5.32 0.30
N ILE A 141 -5.39 5.27 -0.23
CA ILE A 141 -4.55 6.43 -0.48
C ILE A 141 -4.43 6.59 -1.99
N ASN A 142 -5.04 7.64 -2.54
CA ASN A 142 -4.89 8.01 -3.94
C ASN A 142 -3.64 8.87 -4.14
N ASP A 143 -2.70 8.41 -4.95
CA ASP A 143 -1.48 9.13 -5.33
C ASP A 143 -1.79 10.30 -6.29
N ALA A 144 -2.39 11.34 -5.73
CA ALA A 144 -2.85 12.50 -6.50
C ALA A 144 -1.70 13.29 -7.15
N SER A 145 -0.49 13.20 -6.58
CA SER A 145 0.73 13.80 -7.13
C SER A 145 1.49 12.91 -8.11
N GLY A 146 1.10 11.63 -8.29
CA GLY A 146 1.78 10.70 -9.18
C GLY A 146 3.21 10.34 -8.72
N ILE A 147 3.49 10.47 -7.43
CA ILE A 147 4.82 10.25 -6.83
C ILE A 147 5.24 8.78 -6.94
N PHE A 148 4.26 7.88 -6.88
CA PHE A 148 4.43 6.44 -6.98
C PHE A 148 3.99 5.92 -8.35
N SER A 149 3.83 6.79 -9.35
CA SER A 149 3.59 6.35 -10.72
C SER A 149 4.78 5.58 -11.27
N PHE A 150 4.53 4.58 -12.12
CA PHE A 150 5.61 3.69 -12.56
C PHE A 150 5.40 3.09 -13.94
N GLU A 151 6.52 2.80 -14.61
CA GLU A 151 6.55 1.93 -15.78
C GLU A 151 6.86 0.48 -15.40
N ASP A 152 7.89 0.30 -14.57
CA ASP A 152 8.31 -0.98 -14.01
C ASP A 152 7.95 -1.05 -12.52
N TYR A 153 7.11 -2.01 -12.16
CA TYR A 153 6.64 -2.22 -10.79
C TYR A 153 7.79 -2.49 -9.81
N LYS A 154 8.89 -3.09 -10.28
CA LYS A 154 10.07 -3.38 -9.47
C LYS A 154 10.63 -2.13 -8.79
N ILE A 155 10.54 -0.97 -9.44
CA ILE A 155 11.00 0.30 -8.89
C ILE A 155 10.19 0.67 -7.65
N ILE A 156 8.87 0.73 -7.77
CA ILE A 156 7.97 1.09 -6.66
C ILE A 156 8.06 0.06 -5.55
N PHE A 157 8.08 -1.22 -5.90
CA PHE A 157 8.26 -2.26 -4.92
C PHE A 157 9.56 -2.09 -4.12
N TYR A 158 10.69 -1.80 -4.78
CA TYR A 158 11.98 -1.59 -4.11
C TYR A 158 11.92 -0.37 -3.19
N VAL A 159 11.30 0.72 -3.63
CA VAL A 159 11.10 1.93 -2.84
C VAL A 159 10.31 1.64 -1.57
N LEU A 160 9.14 1.00 -1.70
CA LEU A 160 8.30 0.61 -0.57
C LEU A 160 9.07 -0.36 0.34
N SER A 161 9.65 -1.43 -0.21
CA SER A 161 10.40 -2.42 0.57
C SER A 161 11.57 -1.83 1.36
N THR A 162 12.23 -0.80 0.84
CA THR A 162 13.47 -0.27 1.42
C THR A 162 13.18 0.78 2.47
N TYR A 163 12.25 1.69 2.19
CA TYR A 163 12.05 2.87 3.03
C TYR A 163 10.82 2.79 3.93
N ILE A 164 9.88 1.86 3.70
CA ILE A 164 8.66 1.83 4.49
C ILE A 164 8.93 1.28 5.89
N ASP A 165 8.36 1.96 6.88
CA ASP A 165 8.33 1.46 8.25
C ASP A 165 7.24 0.39 8.39
N LYS A 166 7.66 -0.87 8.23
CA LYS A 166 6.80 -2.05 8.31
C LYS A 166 6.07 -2.13 9.65
N GLN A 167 6.76 -1.84 10.77
CA GLN A 167 6.15 -1.92 12.09
C GLN A 167 4.97 -0.95 12.21
N ARG A 168 5.11 0.25 11.67
CA ARG A 168 4.05 1.27 11.69
C ARG A 168 2.90 0.93 10.75
N VAL A 169 3.17 0.33 9.59
CA VAL A 169 2.11 -0.15 8.67
C VAL A 169 1.31 -1.28 9.31
N PHE A 170 1.97 -2.29 9.85
CA PHE A 170 1.32 -3.46 10.44
C PHE A 170 0.72 -3.19 11.82
N GLY A 171 1.26 -2.24 12.58
CA GLY A 171 0.70 -1.75 13.83
C GLY A 171 -0.47 -0.78 13.66
N SER A 172 -0.80 -0.37 12.42
CA SER A 172 -1.99 0.42 12.16
C SER A 172 -3.26 -0.42 12.30
N LEU A 173 -4.34 0.19 12.79
CA LEU A 173 -5.65 -0.44 12.97
C LEU A 173 -6.42 -0.67 11.66
N PHE A 174 -5.88 -0.20 10.52
CA PHE A 174 -6.47 -0.52 9.24
C PHE A 174 -6.27 -2.01 8.95
N ARG A 175 -7.29 -2.69 8.45
CA ARG A 175 -7.16 -4.08 7.97
C ARG A 175 -6.18 -4.08 6.80
N GLU A 176 -6.49 -3.41 5.69
CA GLU A 176 -5.57 -3.20 4.56
C GLU A 176 -5.34 -1.71 4.27
N ILE A 177 -4.19 -1.40 3.65
CA ILE A 177 -3.88 -0.08 3.10
C ILE A 177 -3.64 -0.24 1.60
N TYR A 178 -4.51 0.36 0.79
CA TYR A 178 -4.37 0.39 -0.65
C TYR A 178 -3.73 1.69 -1.11
N LEU A 179 -2.67 1.59 -1.91
CA LEU A 179 -2.15 2.71 -2.69
C LEU A 179 -2.72 2.63 -4.10
N VAL A 180 -3.52 3.62 -4.47
CA VAL A 180 -4.01 3.79 -5.84
C VAL A 180 -3.07 4.75 -6.55
N THR A 181 -2.46 4.31 -7.65
CA THR A 181 -1.56 5.12 -8.47
C THR A 181 -1.74 4.75 -9.94
N THR A 182 -0.91 5.30 -10.82
CA THR A 182 -0.94 5.02 -12.25
C THR A 182 0.28 4.23 -12.69
N LYS A 183 0.04 3.16 -13.44
CA LYS A 183 1.06 2.53 -14.29
C LYS A 183 1.12 3.29 -15.63
N LYS A 184 2.22 3.12 -16.39
CA LYS A 184 2.39 3.54 -17.80
C LYS A 184 1.06 3.63 -18.58
N ASP A 185 0.95 4.65 -19.43
CA ASP A 185 -0.25 4.96 -20.23
C ASP A 185 -1.46 5.43 -19.42
N LYS A 186 -1.24 5.89 -18.18
CA LYS A 186 -2.27 6.41 -17.24
C LYS A 186 -3.27 5.37 -16.76
N MET A 187 -2.95 4.09 -16.89
CA MET A 187 -3.75 3.00 -16.32
C MET A 187 -3.71 3.09 -14.80
N PHE A 188 -4.87 3.25 -14.17
CA PHE A 188 -4.95 3.20 -12.70
C PHE A 188 -4.73 1.77 -12.21
N VAL A 189 -3.97 1.65 -11.13
CA VAL A 189 -3.69 0.39 -10.46
C VAL A 189 -3.85 0.57 -8.96
N LYS A 190 -4.25 -0.49 -8.27
CA LYS A 190 -4.25 -0.57 -6.80
C LYS A 190 -3.15 -1.52 -6.32
N ILE A 191 -2.42 -1.09 -5.30
CA ILE A 191 -1.35 -1.85 -4.64
C ILE A 191 -1.74 -2.06 -3.18
N PRO A 192 -2.08 -3.30 -2.75
CA PRO A 192 -2.29 -3.58 -1.34
C PRO A 192 -0.93 -3.66 -0.62
N ILE A 193 -0.67 -2.69 0.25
CA ILE A 193 0.66 -2.50 0.84
C ILE A 193 1.02 -3.65 1.78
N LYS A 194 0.11 -4.10 2.65
CA LYS A 194 0.46 -5.09 3.68
C LYS A 194 0.85 -6.42 3.05
N ILE A 195 0.01 -6.97 2.17
CA ILE A 195 0.34 -8.25 1.52
C ILE A 195 1.62 -8.17 0.69
N ASN A 196 1.92 -7.04 0.04
CA ASN A 196 3.17 -6.84 -0.69
C ASN A 196 4.41 -6.96 0.19
N LEU A 197 4.41 -6.27 1.33
CA LEU A 197 5.54 -6.31 2.27
C LEU A 197 5.68 -7.68 2.93
N PHE A 198 4.56 -8.27 3.33
CA PHE A 198 4.55 -9.59 3.94
C PHE A 198 5.07 -10.66 2.98
N ALA A 199 4.52 -10.74 1.77
CA ALA A 199 4.84 -11.80 0.82
C ALA A 199 6.33 -11.75 0.44
N GLN A 200 6.91 -10.55 0.33
CA GLN A 200 8.35 -10.42 0.14
C GLN A 200 9.15 -11.19 1.20
N ASP A 201 8.91 -10.89 2.47
CA ASP A 201 9.69 -11.48 3.56
C ASP A 201 9.39 -12.98 3.69
N ALA A 202 8.12 -13.38 3.53
CA ALA A 202 7.73 -14.78 3.51
C ALA A 202 8.50 -15.57 2.44
N PHE A 203 8.55 -15.09 1.19
CA PHE A 203 9.30 -15.76 0.12
C PHE A 203 10.80 -15.81 0.36
N ILE A 204 11.40 -14.75 0.91
CA ILE A 204 12.83 -14.74 1.25
C ILE A 204 13.13 -15.79 2.33
N PHE A 205 12.34 -15.82 3.42
CA PHE A 205 12.55 -16.77 4.50
C PHE A 205 12.29 -18.20 4.06
N GLU A 206 11.23 -18.45 3.30
CA GLU A 206 10.96 -19.76 2.72
C GLU A 206 12.14 -20.26 1.87
N LYS A 207 12.72 -19.38 1.03
CA LYS A 207 13.89 -19.73 0.22
C LYS A 207 15.09 -20.08 1.09
N LEU A 208 15.41 -19.22 2.07
CA LEU A 208 16.53 -19.42 2.99
C LEU A 208 16.40 -20.73 3.80
N ILE A 209 15.19 -21.01 4.32
CA ILE A 209 14.91 -22.23 5.07
C ILE A 209 15.05 -23.46 4.16
N LYS A 210 14.56 -23.39 2.92
CA LYS A 210 14.64 -24.49 1.95
C LYS A 210 16.08 -24.78 1.50
N GLU A 211 16.90 -23.75 1.28
CA GLU A 211 18.30 -23.90 0.85
C GLU A 211 19.16 -24.59 1.92
N ASP A 212 18.95 -24.25 3.20
CA ASP A 212 19.69 -24.87 4.31
C ASP A 212 19.11 -26.25 4.69
N ASN A 213 17.92 -26.63 4.19
CA ASN A 213 17.26 -27.92 4.46
C ASN A 213 16.74 -28.61 3.18
N PRO A 214 17.62 -28.99 2.23
CA PRO A 214 17.22 -29.51 0.92
C PRO A 214 16.60 -30.91 0.98
N SER A 215 16.91 -31.69 2.03
CA SER A 215 16.35 -33.02 2.26
C SER A 215 15.10 -32.92 3.14
N ALA A 216 13.96 -33.37 2.61
CA ALA A 216 12.62 -33.31 3.20
C ALA A 216 12.41 -34.08 4.53
N ARG A 217 13.46 -34.26 5.34
CA ARG A 217 13.44 -35.01 6.61
C ARG A 217 13.04 -34.16 7.83
N GLN A 218 12.97 -32.83 7.71
CA GLN A 218 12.44 -32.01 8.80
C GLN A 218 10.92 -32.19 8.90
N GLU A 219 10.44 -32.31 10.14
CA GLU A 219 9.01 -32.29 10.42
C GLU A 219 8.43 -30.97 9.91
N LYS A 220 7.29 -31.03 9.20
CA LYS A 220 6.61 -29.84 8.65
C LYS A 220 6.42 -28.73 9.70
N ASN A 221 6.22 -29.13 10.96
CA ASN A 221 6.07 -28.22 12.09
C ASN A 221 7.34 -27.40 12.36
N GLU A 222 8.53 -27.97 12.25
CA GLU A 222 9.80 -27.24 12.44
C GLU A 222 9.97 -26.12 11.40
N VAL A 223 9.67 -26.41 10.13
CA VAL A 223 9.76 -25.43 9.03
C VAL A 223 8.83 -24.24 9.29
N PHE A 224 7.59 -24.48 9.72
CA PHE A 224 6.65 -23.41 10.03
C PHE A 224 7.05 -22.62 11.27
N LEU A 225 7.59 -23.26 12.31
CA LEU A 225 8.09 -22.55 13.49
C LEU A 225 9.30 -21.66 13.14
N LEU A 226 10.21 -22.11 12.26
CA LEU A 226 11.31 -21.29 11.75
C LEU A 226 10.80 -20.08 10.95
N LEU A 227 9.84 -20.32 10.05
CA LEU A 227 9.23 -19.25 9.27
C LEU A 227 8.53 -18.23 10.18
N PHE A 228 7.69 -18.70 11.10
CA PHE A 228 6.98 -17.87 12.07
C PHE A 228 7.94 -17.05 12.93
N TYR A 229 9.03 -17.66 13.40
CA TYR A 229 10.08 -16.94 14.12
C TYR A 229 10.62 -15.78 13.27
N CYS A 230 11.03 -16.06 12.03
CA CYS A 230 11.58 -15.04 11.14
C CYS A 230 10.58 -13.92 10.84
N LEU A 231 9.31 -14.28 10.59
CA LEU A 231 8.24 -13.32 10.34
C LEU A 231 7.97 -12.45 11.58
N ARG A 232 7.97 -13.03 12.79
CA ARG A 232 7.83 -12.27 14.04
C ARG A 232 8.93 -11.23 14.17
N GLU A 233 10.19 -11.61 13.96
CA GLU A 233 11.34 -10.69 14.02
C GLU A 233 11.29 -9.60 12.93
N SER A 234 10.64 -9.89 11.80
CA SER A 234 10.34 -8.90 10.75
C SER A 234 9.16 -7.96 11.06
N GLY A 235 8.51 -8.11 12.22
CA GLY A 235 7.41 -7.24 12.65
C GLY A 235 6.01 -7.79 12.37
N TYR A 236 5.88 -9.04 11.93
CA TYR A 236 4.60 -9.67 11.60
C TYR A 236 4.00 -10.49 12.76
N GLY A 237 4.52 -10.34 13.99
CA GLY A 237 4.14 -11.19 15.13
C GLY A 237 2.65 -11.19 15.47
N ASN A 238 1.93 -10.10 15.18
CA ASN A 238 0.51 -9.96 15.47
C ASN A 238 -0.41 -10.48 14.36
N LEU A 239 0.13 -11.03 13.27
CA LEU A 239 -0.69 -11.62 12.22
C LEU A 239 -1.33 -12.94 12.70
N GLU A 240 -2.58 -13.14 12.35
CA GLU A 240 -3.36 -14.32 12.71
C GLU A 240 -3.03 -15.50 11.78
N VAL A 241 -2.98 -16.69 12.37
CA VAL A 241 -2.66 -17.96 11.72
C VAL A 241 -3.91 -18.82 11.70
N VAL A 242 -4.38 -19.20 10.51
CA VAL A 242 -5.53 -20.08 10.34
C VAL A 242 -5.09 -21.47 9.96
N SER A 243 -5.73 -22.50 10.51
CA SER A 243 -5.50 -23.90 10.12
C SER A 243 -6.81 -24.55 9.77
N LYS A 244 -6.94 -25.04 8.54
CA LYS A 244 -8.16 -25.72 8.07
C LYS A 244 -7.81 -26.82 7.10
N ASP A 245 -8.36 -28.01 7.33
CA ASP A 245 -8.21 -29.18 6.45
C ASP A 245 -6.75 -29.54 6.12
N GLY A 246 -5.85 -29.33 7.09
CA GLY A 246 -4.41 -29.56 6.93
C GLY A 246 -3.68 -28.52 6.07
N SER A 247 -4.33 -27.40 5.78
CA SER A 247 -3.71 -26.20 5.21
C SER A 247 -3.45 -25.18 6.30
N LEU A 248 -2.32 -24.49 6.21
CA LEU A 248 -1.94 -23.40 7.12
C LEU A 248 -2.03 -22.08 6.35
N GLY A 249 -2.71 -21.09 6.89
CA GLY A 249 -2.81 -19.76 6.31
C GLY A 249 -2.38 -18.68 7.28
N ILE A 250 -1.91 -17.57 6.74
CA ILE A 250 -1.62 -16.35 7.50
C ILE A 250 -2.54 -15.26 6.94
N ILE A 251 -3.29 -14.63 7.82
CA ILE A 251 -4.16 -13.50 7.47
C ILE A 251 -3.30 -12.24 7.39
N VAL A 252 -3.34 -11.58 6.23
CA VAL A 252 -2.55 -10.38 5.95
C VAL A 252 -3.44 -9.32 5.33
N GLY A 253 -3.88 -8.38 6.16
CA GLY A 253 -4.85 -7.37 5.76
C GLY A 253 -6.13 -7.98 5.22
N SER A 254 -6.45 -7.74 3.95
CA SER A 254 -7.63 -8.32 3.30
C SER A 254 -7.39 -9.67 2.62
N HIS A 255 -6.22 -10.29 2.83
CA HIS A 255 -5.80 -11.50 2.11
C HIS A 255 -5.49 -12.66 3.05
N ILE A 256 -5.53 -13.89 2.51
CA ILE A 256 -4.90 -15.07 3.13
C ILE A 256 -3.75 -15.53 2.27
N TYR A 257 -2.56 -15.63 2.87
CA TYR A 257 -1.43 -16.35 2.30
C TYR A 257 -1.42 -17.79 2.84
N ALA A 258 -1.83 -18.76 2.02
CA ALA A 258 -2.06 -20.13 2.42
C ALA A 258 -1.03 -21.11 1.86
N TYR A 259 -0.57 -22.02 2.71
CA TYR A 259 0.21 -23.21 2.42
C TYR A 259 -0.72 -24.41 2.36
N THR A 260 -0.96 -24.92 1.16
CA THR A 260 -1.83 -26.07 0.90
C THR A 260 -1.04 -27.25 0.35
N ARG A 261 -1.66 -28.43 0.27
CA ARG A 261 -1.04 -29.60 -0.41
C ARG A 261 -0.77 -29.35 -1.89
N ALA A 262 -1.56 -28.50 -2.54
CA ALA A 262 -1.41 -28.13 -3.95
C ALA A 262 -0.36 -27.01 -4.17
N GLY A 263 0.24 -26.51 -3.09
CA GLY A 263 1.19 -25.39 -3.13
C GLY A 263 0.65 -24.16 -2.41
N LYS A 264 1.24 -23.01 -2.74
CA LYS A 264 0.93 -21.73 -2.10
C LYS A 264 -0.22 -21.05 -2.83
N ARG A 265 -1.17 -20.51 -2.09
CA ARG A 265 -2.33 -19.79 -2.62
C ARG A 265 -2.43 -18.44 -1.92
N LEU A 266 -2.56 -17.37 -2.70
CA LEU A 266 -2.97 -16.07 -2.21
C LEU A 266 -4.46 -15.90 -2.55
N SER A 267 -5.29 -15.65 -1.55
CA SER A 267 -6.73 -15.41 -1.74
C SER A 267 -7.07 -14.00 -1.28
N ASP A 268 -7.80 -13.25 -2.12
CA ASP A 268 -8.29 -11.91 -1.82
C ASP A 268 -9.70 -11.98 -1.24
N PHE A 269 -9.89 -11.37 -0.08
CA PHE A 269 -11.16 -11.23 0.61
C PHE A 269 -11.47 -9.76 0.94
N SER A 270 -10.97 -8.84 0.12
CA SER A 270 -11.31 -7.42 0.17
C SER A 270 -12.82 -7.19 0.30
N THR A 271 -13.62 -7.98 -0.41
CA THR A 271 -15.10 -7.92 -0.44
C THR A 271 -15.80 -8.92 0.48
N GLU A 272 -15.09 -9.69 1.30
CA GLU A 272 -15.66 -10.64 2.26
C GLU A 272 -15.05 -10.37 3.62
N ALA A 273 -15.53 -9.39 4.38
CA ALA A 273 -14.91 -9.05 5.67
C ALA A 273 -15.35 -9.99 6.82
N SER A 274 -16.38 -10.83 6.62
CA SER A 274 -17.07 -11.55 7.69
C SER A 274 -16.48 -12.91 8.11
N TRP A 275 -15.47 -13.44 7.41
CA TRP A 275 -14.94 -14.80 7.64
C TRP A 275 -13.75 -14.87 8.61
N LEU A 276 -13.30 -13.73 9.14
CA LEU A 276 -12.16 -13.64 10.05
C LEU A 276 -12.59 -14.01 11.47
N GLU A 277 -12.76 -15.30 11.75
CA GLU A 277 -12.73 -15.77 13.14
C GLU A 277 -11.32 -15.58 13.68
N ARG A 278 -11.20 -14.93 14.85
CA ARG A 278 -9.90 -14.75 15.50
C ARG A 278 -9.28 -16.11 15.80
N THR A 279 -8.04 -16.28 15.38
CA THR A 279 -7.22 -17.45 15.67
C THR A 279 -5.94 -17.06 16.41
N GLU A 280 -5.06 -18.02 16.67
CA GLU A 280 -3.74 -17.75 17.25
C GLU A 280 -2.91 -16.83 16.35
N THR A 281 -2.20 -15.90 16.94
CA THR A 281 -1.22 -15.06 16.25
C THR A 281 0.11 -15.80 16.05
N ILE A 282 0.94 -15.34 15.11
CA ILE A 282 2.31 -15.82 14.93
C ILE A 282 3.08 -15.78 16.26
N HIS A 283 2.92 -14.72 17.06
CA HIS A 283 3.53 -14.61 18.38
C HIS A 283 3.09 -15.74 19.32
N GLU A 284 1.79 -16.05 19.34
CA GLU A 284 1.23 -17.09 20.20
C GLU A 284 1.69 -18.49 19.79
N CYS A 285 1.78 -18.76 18.49
CA CYS A 285 2.32 -20.02 17.97
C CYS A 285 3.79 -20.27 18.41
N LEU A 286 4.50 -19.25 18.90
CA LEU A 286 5.91 -19.33 19.30
C LEU A 286 6.13 -19.29 20.82
N LYS A 287 5.08 -19.29 21.65
CA LYS A 287 5.20 -19.19 23.12
C LYS A 287 6.12 -20.25 23.75
N ASN A 288 6.19 -21.45 23.16
CA ASN A 288 7.00 -22.57 23.64
C ASN A 288 8.03 -23.04 22.61
N ILE A 289 8.57 -22.11 21.81
CA ILE A 289 9.54 -22.42 20.78
C ILE A 289 10.86 -22.94 21.40
N LYS A 290 11.46 -23.98 20.80
CA LYS A 290 12.74 -24.54 21.27
C LYS A 290 13.91 -23.59 20.94
N ASP A 291 14.92 -23.53 21.80
CA ASP A 291 16.12 -22.69 21.62
C ASP A 291 16.85 -22.96 20.30
N GLU A 292 16.85 -24.21 19.82
CA GLU A 292 17.45 -24.57 18.53
C GLU A 292 16.78 -23.83 17.36
N ILE A 293 15.45 -23.71 17.40
CA ILE A 293 14.66 -23.01 16.38
C ILE A 293 14.93 -21.51 16.45
N VAL A 294 15.04 -20.95 17.66
CA VAL A 294 15.41 -19.54 17.87
C VAL A 294 16.78 -19.25 17.24
N LYS A 295 17.79 -20.09 17.54
CA LYS A 295 19.15 -19.91 17.01
C LYS A 295 19.19 -20.01 15.48
N LYS A 296 18.53 -21.01 14.88
CA LYS A 296 18.42 -21.15 13.42
C LYS A 296 17.66 -19.96 12.80
N GLY A 297 16.53 -19.58 13.39
CA GLY A 297 15.71 -18.45 12.97
C GLY A 297 16.47 -17.12 12.97
N GLN A 298 17.28 -16.85 14.00
CA GLN A 298 18.13 -15.65 14.05
C GLN A 298 19.17 -15.62 12.93
N ALA A 299 19.72 -16.77 12.54
CA ALA A 299 20.65 -16.86 11.41
C ALA A 299 19.93 -16.50 10.10
N TYR A 300 18.72 -17.02 9.86
CA TYR A 300 17.92 -16.68 8.68
C TYR A 300 17.50 -15.20 8.66
N PHE A 301 17.04 -14.68 9.79
CA PHE A 301 16.70 -13.26 9.94
C PHE A 301 17.88 -12.35 9.61
N SER A 302 19.09 -12.71 10.05
CA SER A 302 20.31 -11.95 9.74
C SER A 302 20.63 -11.97 8.24
N LYS A 303 20.47 -13.13 7.57
CA LYS A 303 20.66 -13.28 6.11
C LYS A 303 19.65 -12.47 5.30
N ARG A 304 18.43 -12.21 5.80
CA ARG A 304 17.38 -11.47 5.05
C ARG A 304 17.83 -10.14 4.47
N LYS A 305 18.72 -9.41 5.16
CA LYS A 305 19.17 -8.08 4.74
C LYS A 305 19.95 -8.08 3.41
N THR A 306 20.48 -9.23 2.99
CA THR A 306 21.28 -9.36 1.76
C THR A 306 20.46 -9.81 0.56
N ILE A 307 19.18 -10.12 0.75
CA ILE A 307 18.32 -10.69 -0.30
C ILE A 307 17.16 -9.73 -0.55
N SER A 308 16.88 -9.51 -1.83
CA SER A 308 15.62 -8.90 -2.27
C SER A 308 14.87 -9.87 -3.16
N CYS A 309 13.57 -9.92 -3.00
CA CYS A 309 12.66 -10.50 -3.96
C CYS A 309 11.50 -9.53 -4.14
N TYR A 310 10.83 -9.58 -5.29
CA TYR A 310 9.60 -8.84 -5.53
C TYR A 310 8.59 -9.75 -6.21
N LEU A 311 7.32 -9.46 -5.95
CA LEU A 311 6.18 -10.12 -6.58
C LEU A 311 5.33 -9.00 -7.16
N GLU A 312 4.97 -9.11 -8.43
CA GLU A 312 4.08 -8.15 -9.08
C GLU A 312 2.65 -8.28 -8.55
N MET A 313 2.38 -7.67 -7.40
CA MET A 313 1.08 -7.67 -6.75
C MET A 313 0.48 -6.27 -6.78
N TYR A 314 0.15 -5.84 -7.99
CA TYR A 314 -0.73 -4.70 -8.27
C TYR A 314 -1.87 -5.19 -9.16
N PHE A 315 -3.01 -4.53 -9.05
CA PHE A 315 -4.21 -4.92 -9.79
C PHE A 315 -4.68 -3.74 -10.63
N PRO A 316 -4.88 -3.90 -11.95
CA PRO A 316 -5.51 -2.87 -12.77
C PRO A 316 -6.88 -2.50 -12.21
N CYS A 317 -7.16 -1.20 -12.19
CA CYS A 317 -8.50 -0.69 -11.92
C CYS A 317 -9.27 -0.65 -13.25
N ASP A 318 -10.58 -0.86 -13.23
CA ASP A 318 -11.41 -0.91 -14.45
C ASP A 318 -11.50 0.47 -15.14
N GLU A 319 -10.81 0.62 -16.28
CA GLU A 319 -10.64 1.88 -17.01
C GLU A 319 -11.92 2.46 -17.61
N LYS A 320 -12.93 1.63 -17.91
CA LYS A 320 -14.18 2.08 -18.55
C LYS A 320 -14.96 3.11 -17.71
N LYS A 321 -14.59 3.27 -16.43
CA LYS A 321 -15.24 4.15 -15.45
C LYS A 321 -14.41 5.38 -15.08
N VAL A 322 -13.14 5.43 -15.49
CA VAL A 322 -12.20 6.51 -15.11
C VAL A 322 -12.27 7.70 -16.05
N ASN A 323 -12.58 7.49 -17.34
CA ASN A 323 -12.63 8.58 -18.33
C ASN A 323 -13.83 9.53 -18.18
N ALA A 324 -14.77 9.25 -17.26
CA ALA A 324 -15.80 10.19 -16.84
C ALA A 324 -15.39 11.01 -15.60
N ALA A 325 -14.16 10.81 -15.09
CA ALA A 325 -13.79 11.21 -13.73
C ALA A 325 -12.66 12.23 -13.59
N ILE A 326 -11.88 12.50 -14.64
CA ILE A 326 -10.80 13.51 -14.66
C ILE A 326 -11.21 14.70 -15.52
#